data_AF-A0AAU9UKA2-F1
#
_entry.id   AF-A0AAU9UKA2-F1
#
_cell.length_a   1.000
_cell.length_b   1.000
_cell.length_c   1.000
_cell.angle_alpha   90.00
_cell.angle_beta   90.00
_cell.angle_gamma   90.00
#
_symmetry.space_group_name_H-M   'P 1'
#
loop_
_entity.id
_entity.type
_entity.pdbx_description
1 polymer ?
#
loop_
_entity_poly.entity_id
_entity_poly.type
_entity_poly.pdbx_seq_one_letter_code
_entity_poly.pdbx_strand_id
1 'polypeptide(L)'
;MIPTRFTETSVGDMFVVRNAGNLIPHSQHFVDEMTSCEPAGLELSCIINDIKHVIVCGHSDCKAMNLLYKLKSEEESSLEQRRISPLKSWLCTHGKSSLNKFLEVKENLEKPILFSAETPQRKFVAYIDPENKFCIEDKLSQVNTLQQLQNIASYGMLKKRLERHDLHIHALWFDIYTGDIYYFSRRAKRFLIIDESSYEIILAEVRRYYS
;
A
#
# COMPACT_ATOMS: atom_id res chain seq x y z
N MET A 1 9.64 -7.42 -9.93
CA MET A 1 10.33 -6.85 -8.75
C MET A 1 10.64 -7.95 -7.74
N ILE A 2 11.87 -8.04 -7.25
CA ILE A 2 12.32 -8.97 -6.19
C ILE A 2 12.83 -8.11 -5.03
N PRO A 3 12.07 -7.96 -3.93
CA PRO A 3 12.43 -7.13 -2.77
C PRO A 3 13.87 -7.28 -2.33
N THR A 4 14.29 -8.53 -2.13
CA THR A 4 15.61 -8.85 -1.58
C THR A 4 16.79 -8.40 -2.42
N ARG A 5 16.59 -8.17 -3.73
CA ARG A 5 17.66 -7.70 -4.61
C ARG A 5 17.94 -6.20 -4.46
N PHE A 6 16.91 -5.38 -4.34
CA PHE A 6 17.09 -3.93 -4.26
C PHE A 6 17.25 -3.42 -2.81
N THR A 7 16.89 -4.25 -1.82
CA THR A 7 17.17 -3.98 -0.41
C THR A 7 18.46 -4.64 0.08
N GLU A 8 19.16 -5.40 -0.78
CA GLU A 8 20.38 -6.15 -0.45
C GLU A 8 20.26 -7.03 0.82
N THR A 9 19.07 -7.59 1.04
CA THR A 9 18.77 -8.41 2.23
C THR A 9 19.11 -9.88 1.99
N SER A 10 19.51 -10.56 3.06
CA SER A 10 19.82 -11.99 3.07
C SER A 10 18.58 -12.88 3.22
N VAL A 11 18.75 -14.18 2.97
CA VAL A 11 17.71 -15.18 3.22
C VAL A 11 17.39 -15.21 4.72
N GLY A 12 16.11 -15.08 5.07
CA GLY A 12 15.64 -15.03 6.46
C GLY A 12 15.37 -13.61 6.98
N ASP A 13 15.89 -12.57 6.32
CA ASP A 13 15.70 -11.17 6.76
C ASP A 13 14.28 -10.65 6.50
N MET A 14 13.56 -11.25 5.54
CA MET A 14 12.24 -10.80 5.12
C MET A 14 11.24 -11.96 5.01
N PHE A 15 10.06 -11.77 5.59
CA PHE A 15 8.88 -12.54 5.27
C PHE A 15 8.12 -11.84 4.13
N VAL A 16 7.94 -12.51 2.99
CA VAL A 16 7.44 -11.86 1.76
C VAL A 16 6.09 -12.44 1.34
N VAL A 17 5.08 -11.58 1.27
CA VAL A 17 3.77 -11.88 0.66
C VAL A 17 3.67 -11.16 -0.69
N ARG A 18 3.21 -11.86 -1.73
CA ARG A 18 3.01 -11.29 -3.07
C ARG A 18 1.66 -11.70 -3.63
N ASN A 19 0.93 -10.72 -4.14
CA ASN A 19 -0.30 -10.91 -4.90
C ASN A 19 -0.41 -9.85 -6.00
N ALA A 20 -1.49 -9.93 -6.79
CA ALA A 20 -1.75 -8.97 -7.85
C ALA A 20 -2.14 -7.60 -7.26
N GLY A 21 -1.27 -6.61 -7.46
CA GLY A 21 -1.50 -5.23 -7.03
C GLY A 21 -1.13 -4.93 -5.58
N ASN A 22 -0.35 -5.81 -4.93
CA ASN A 22 0.11 -5.65 -3.54
C ASN A 22 -1.02 -5.27 -2.57
N LEU A 23 -2.21 -5.84 -2.81
CA LEU A 23 -3.45 -5.55 -2.11
C LEU A 23 -3.53 -6.35 -0.82
N ILE A 24 -3.98 -5.71 0.26
CA ILE A 24 -4.35 -6.37 1.50
C ILE A 24 -5.86 -6.11 1.66
N PRO A 25 -6.70 -7.15 1.68
CA PRO A 25 -8.13 -6.97 1.96
C PRO A 25 -8.36 -6.14 3.22
N HIS A 26 -9.42 -5.32 3.25
CA HIS A 26 -9.83 -4.68 4.49
C HIS A 26 -10.36 -5.74 5.46
N SER A 27 -10.16 -5.58 6.77
CA SER A 27 -10.65 -6.52 7.79
C SER A 27 -12.16 -6.79 7.72
N GLN A 28 -12.96 -5.84 7.21
CA GLN A 28 -14.40 -6.02 6.98
C GLN A 28 -14.73 -7.12 5.95
N HIS A 29 -13.79 -7.51 5.08
CA HIS A 29 -13.96 -8.61 4.13
C HIS A 29 -13.55 -9.96 4.74
N PHE A 30 -13.05 -9.97 5.97
CA PHE A 30 -12.78 -11.16 6.75
C PHE A 30 -14.02 -11.48 7.60
N VAL A 31 -14.97 -12.20 7.00
CA VAL A 31 -16.24 -12.61 7.62
C VAL A 31 -16.47 -14.10 7.32
N ASP A 32 -17.07 -14.84 8.25
CA ASP A 32 -17.59 -16.20 8.05
C ASP A 32 -16.60 -17.20 7.41
N GLU A 33 -15.39 -17.34 7.99
CA GLU A 33 -14.34 -18.27 7.52
C GLU A 33 -13.81 -18.01 6.09
N MET A 34 -14.24 -16.93 5.44
CA MET A 34 -13.64 -16.46 4.19
C MET A 34 -12.26 -15.89 4.47
N THR A 35 -11.26 -16.76 4.36
CA THR A 35 -9.85 -16.42 4.59
C THR A 35 -9.15 -16.11 3.26
N SER A 36 -8.08 -15.32 3.36
CA SER A 36 -7.16 -15.05 2.26
C SER A 36 -5.73 -15.16 2.77
N CYS A 37 -4.76 -15.27 1.87
CA CYS A 37 -3.36 -15.49 2.25
C CYS A 37 -2.75 -14.27 2.93
N GLU A 38 -3.22 -13.06 2.64
CA GLU A 38 -2.62 -11.82 3.13
C GLU A 38 -2.85 -11.60 4.63
N PRO A 39 -4.08 -11.73 5.17
CA PRO A 39 -4.30 -11.60 6.61
C PRO A 39 -3.64 -12.73 7.41
N ALA A 40 -3.63 -13.96 6.87
CA ALA A 40 -2.91 -15.08 7.47
C ALA A 40 -1.39 -14.82 7.50
N GLY A 41 -0.83 -14.24 6.43
CA GLY A 41 0.56 -13.80 6.38
C GLY A 41 0.88 -12.71 7.40
N LEU A 42 -0.03 -11.75 7.61
CA LEU A 42 0.11 -10.73 8.66
C LEU A 42 0.09 -11.34 10.06
N GLU A 43 -0.81 -12.28 10.34
CA GLU A 43 -0.86 -12.97 11.63
C GLU A 43 0.40 -13.78 11.89
N LEU A 44 0.83 -14.60 10.92
CA LEU A 44 2.04 -15.40 11.04
C LEU A 44 3.29 -14.55 11.25
N SER A 45 3.42 -13.44 10.52
CA SER A 45 4.59 -12.56 10.63
C SER A 45 4.58 -11.71 11.90
N CYS A 46 3.50 -10.97 12.15
CA CYS A 46 3.47 -9.92 13.16
C CYS A 46 3.05 -10.42 14.54
N ILE A 47 2.27 -11.50 14.61
CA ILE A 47 1.76 -12.05 15.88
C ILE A 47 2.57 -13.27 16.30
N ILE A 48 2.77 -14.23 15.40
CA ILE A 48 3.47 -15.48 15.74
C ILE A 48 5.01 -15.28 15.76
N ASN A 49 5.56 -14.54 14.78
CA ASN A 49 7.02 -14.36 14.63
C ASN A 49 7.56 -13.01 15.13
N ASP A 50 6.74 -12.17 15.77
CA ASP A 50 7.15 -10.88 16.35
C ASP A 50 7.85 -9.90 15.38
N ILE A 51 7.53 -9.96 14.08
CA ILE A 51 8.04 -8.98 13.11
C ILE A 51 7.50 -7.59 13.44
N LYS A 52 8.41 -6.61 13.58
CA LYS A 52 8.10 -5.23 13.99
C LYS A 52 7.83 -4.26 12.83
N HIS A 53 8.25 -4.60 11.62
CA HIS A 53 8.15 -3.72 10.45
C HIS A 53 7.41 -4.42 9.32
N VAL A 54 6.32 -3.80 8.87
CA VAL A 54 5.57 -4.20 7.67
C VAL A 54 5.78 -3.14 6.60
N ILE A 55 6.18 -3.57 5.41
CA ILE A 55 6.37 -2.69 4.26
C ILE A 55 5.37 -3.08 3.17
N VAL A 56 4.51 -2.15 2.77
CA VAL A 56 3.75 -2.27 1.52
C VAL A 56 4.59 -1.67 0.41
N CYS A 57 4.93 -2.47 -0.59
CA CYS A 57 5.72 -2.02 -1.73
C CYS A 57 4.87 -1.99 -3.01
N GLY A 58 4.53 -0.78 -3.46
CA GLY A 58 3.94 -0.55 -4.78
C GLY A 58 5.00 -0.30 -5.85
N HIS A 59 4.58 -0.12 -7.10
CA HIS A 59 5.51 0.18 -8.19
C HIS A 59 4.87 0.83 -9.41
N SER A 60 5.72 1.43 -10.26
CA SER A 60 5.33 1.89 -11.60
C SER A 60 5.00 0.73 -12.54
N ASP A 61 4.16 1.00 -13.54
CA ASP A 61 3.61 0.05 -14.51
C ASP A 61 2.99 -1.21 -13.88
N CYS A 62 2.33 -1.04 -12.74
CA CYS A 62 1.62 -2.13 -12.10
C CYS A 62 0.42 -2.56 -12.94
N LYS A 63 0.52 -3.69 -13.64
CA LYS A 63 -0.56 -4.19 -14.52
C LYS A 63 -1.90 -4.38 -13.81
N ALA A 64 -1.87 -4.70 -12.51
CA ALA A 64 -3.05 -4.75 -11.68
C ALA A 64 -3.70 -3.36 -11.51
N MET A 65 -2.90 -2.31 -11.30
CA MET A 65 -3.39 -0.92 -11.19
C MET A 65 -3.83 -0.37 -12.54
N ASN A 66 -3.15 -0.72 -13.63
CA ASN A 66 -3.57 -0.36 -14.98
C ASN A 66 -4.95 -0.94 -15.29
N LEU A 67 -5.20 -2.20 -14.89
CA LEU A 67 -6.52 -2.82 -15.01
C LEU A 67 -7.53 -2.19 -14.05
N LEU A 68 -7.16 -1.94 -12.79
CA LEU A 68 -8.03 -1.27 -11.81
C LEU A 68 -8.52 0.08 -12.34
N TYR A 69 -7.65 0.87 -12.98
CA TYR A 69 -8.03 2.13 -13.58
C TYR A 69 -9.03 1.96 -14.75
N LYS A 70 -8.97 0.88 -15.52
CA LYS A 70 -9.96 0.56 -16.56
C LYS A 70 -11.31 0.15 -15.96
N LEU A 71 -11.30 -0.51 -14.81
CA LEU A 71 -12.49 -0.93 -14.05
C LEU A 71 -13.31 0.24 -13.47
N LYS A 72 -12.91 1.50 -13.68
CA LYS A 72 -13.78 2.66 -13.46
C LYS A 72 -15.01 2.69 -14.37
N SER A 73 -14.93 2.02 -15.53
CA SER A 73 -16.07 1.82 -16.42
C SER A 73 -17.01 0.75 -15.86
N GLU A 74 -18.32 1.01 -15.88
CA GLU A 74 -19.34 0.05 -15.45
C GLU A 74 -19.35 -1.21 -16.33
N GLU A 75 -19.06 -1.06 -17.62
CA GLU A 75 -18.94 -2.18 -18.56
C GLU A 75 -17.84 -3.16 -18.12
N GLU A 76 -16.65 -2.62 -17.83
CA GLU A 76 -15.47 -3.38 -17.44
C GLU A 76 -15.60 -4.02 -16.05
N SER A 77 -16.33 -3.37 -15.14
CA SER A 77 -16.55 -3.82 -13.76
C SER A 77 -17.85 -4.61 -13.54
N SER A 78 -18.61 -4.86 -14.62
CA SER A 78 -19.87 -5.61 -14.60
C SER A 78 -19.72 -7.00 -13.96
N LEU A 79 -20.84 -7.53 -13.44
CA LEU A 79 -20.86 -8.85 -12.79
C LEU A 79 -20.45 -9.97 -13.75
N GLU A 80 -20.83 -9.87 -15.03
CA GLU A 80 -20.48 -10.85 -16.06
C GLU A 80 -18.97 -10.89 -16.28
N GLN A 81 -18.33 -9.72 -16.43
CA GLN A 81 -16.88 -9.60 -16.59
C GLN A 81 -16.11 -10.08 -15.35
N ARG A 82 -16.63 -9.81 -14.15
CA ARG A 82 -16.02 -10.29 -12.90
C ARG A 82 -16.12 -11.80 -12.71
N ARG A 83 -17.23 -12.42 -13.14
CA ARG A 83 -17.44 -13.89 -13.02
C ARG A 83 -16.45 -14.70 -13.85
N ILE A 84 -16.00 -14.16 -14.99
CA ILE A 84 -15.06 -14.85 -15.90
C ILE A 84 -13.60 -14.45 -15.69
N SER A 85 -13.31 -13.49 -14.81
CA SER A 85 -11.95 -13.02 -14.54
C SER A 85 -11.67 -12.91 -13.04
N PRO A 86 -10.91 -13.86 -12.47
CA PRO A 86 -10.49 -13.82 -11.07
C PRO A 86 -9.78 -12.52 -10.71
N LEU A 87 -8.97 -11.97 -11.62
CA LEU A 87 -8.28 -10.70 -11.40
C LEU A 87 -9.24 -9.51 -11.37
N LYS A 88 -10.24 -9.43 -12.27
CA LYS A 88 -11.26 -8.36 -12.19
C LYS A 88 -12.06 -8.48 -10.89
N SER A 89 -12.44 -9.70 -10.49
CA SER A 89 -13.12 -9.94 -9.22
C SER A 89 -12.29 -9.48 -8.03
N TRP A 90 -11.01 -9.88 -7.97
CA TRP A 90 -10.05 -9.46 -6.95
C TRP A 90 -9.91 -7.93 -6.86
N LEU A 91 -9.68 -7.26 -7.98
CA LEU A 91 -9.48 -5.81 -8.04
C LEU A 91 -10.76 -5.03 -7.70
N CYS A 92 -11.91 -5.45 -8.21
CA CYS A 92 -13.19 -4.80 -7.86
C CYS A 92 -13.57 -5.00 -6.40
N THR A 93 -13.11 -6.08 -5.76
CA THR A 93 -13.40 -6.36 -4.35
C THR A 93 -12.43 -5.63 -3.44
N HIS A 94 -11.13 -5.68 -3.71
CA HIS A 94 -10.10 -5.22 -2.78
C HIS A 94 -9.41 -3.90 -3.19
N GLY A 95 -9.47 -3.51 -4.46
CA GLY A 95 -8.89 -2.27 -4.99
C GLY A 95 -9.87 -1.10 -5.12
N LYS A 96 -11.17 -1.33 -4.92
CA LYS A 96 -12.21 -0.31 -5.15
C LYS A 96 -12.05 0.93 -4.28
N SER A 97 -11.64 0.79 -3.01
CA SER A 97 -11.39 1.93 -2.13
C SER A 97 -10.23 2.80 -2.62
N SER A 98 -9.15 2.19 -3.10
CA SER A 98 -8.03 2.88 -3.75
C SER A 98 -8.50 3.66 -4.98
N LEU A 99 -9.29 3.03 -5.85
CA LEU A 99 -9.82 3.65 -7.07
C LEU A 99 -10.75 4.82 -6.76
N ASN A 100 -11.70 4.66 -5.83
CA ASN A 100 -12.63 5.71 -5.46
C ASN A 100 -11.90 6.95 -4.91
N LYS A 101 -10.97 6.77 -3.95
CA LYS A 101 -10.16 7.86 -3.41
C LYS A 101 -9.36 8.58 -4.48
N PHE A 102 -8.81 7.83 -5.43
CA PHE A 102 -8.07 8.42 -6.53
C PHE A 102 -8.98 9.24 -7.47
N LEU A 103 -10.15 8.70 -7.85
CA LEU A 103 -11.10 9.40 -8.71
C LEU A 103 -11.63 10.70 -8.08
N GLU A 104 -11.80 10.75 -6.76
CA GLU A 104 -12.21 11.97 -6.03
C GLU A 104 -11.23 13.14 -6.20
N VAL A 105 -9.93 12.87 -6.34
CA VAL A 105 -8.89 13.90 -6.46
C VAL A 105 -8.26 13.97 -7.86
N LYS A 106 -8.64 13.08 -8.78
CA LYS A 106 -7.99 12.91 -10.09
C LYS A 106 -7.95 14.22 -10.89
N GLU A 107 -9.01 15.00 -10.84
CA GLU A 107 -9.14 16.26 -11.57
C GLU A 107 -8.32 17.42 -10.94
N ASN A 108 -7.90 17.28 -9.68
CA ASN A 108 -7.03 18.23 -9.01
C ASN A 108 -6.12 17.51 -7.99
N LEU A 109 -4.96 17.06 -8.47
CA LEU A 109 -3.96 16.35 -7.67
C LEU A 109 -3.17 17.25 -6.71
N GLU A 110 -3.34 18.58 -6.76
CA GLU A 110 -2.82 19.48 -5.73
C GLU A 110 -3.56 19.29 -4.40
N LYS A 111 -4.81 18.78 -4.46
CA LYS A 111 -5.57 18.44 -3.26
C LYS A 111 -5.04 17.14 -2.65
N PRO A 112 -4.78 17.13 -1.34
CA PRO A 112 -4.31 15.92 -0.71
C PRO A 112 -5.45 14.92 -0.48
N ILE A 113 -5.10 13.64 -0.43
CA ILE A 113 -6.01 12.56 -0.04
C ILE A 113 -5.89 12.31 1.46
N LEU A 114 -7.04 12.22 2.13
CA LEU A 114 -7.12 11.77 3.52
C LEU A 114 -7.25 10.24 3.59
N PHE A 115 -6.33 9.60 4.30
CA PHE A 115 -6.40 8.20 4.68
C PHE A 115 -6.76 8.12 6.16
N SER A 116 -7.78 7.33 6.49
CA SER A 116 -8.30 7.23 7.85
C SER A 116 -8.67 5.79 8.14
N ALA A 117 -7.95 5.14 9.06
CA ALA A 117 -8.39 3.87 9.63
C ALA A 117 -9.51 4.10 10.66
N GLU A 118 -10.21 3.02 11.02
CA GLU A 118 -11.21 2.99 12.09
C GLU A 118 -10.60 3.28 13.47
N THR A 119 -9.27 3.13 13.61
CA THR A 119 -8.53 3.54 14.82
C THR A 119 -8.13 5.03 14.74
N PRO A 120 -8.49 5.87 15.74
CA PRO A 120 -8.28 7.33 15.70
C PRO A 120 -6.83 7.79 15.48
N GLN A 121 -5.87 6.95 15.86
CA GLN A 121 -4.44 7.28 15.86
C GLN A 121 -3.78 7.14 14.47
N ARG A 122 -4.51 6.74 13.42
CA ARG A 122 -3.93 6.44 12.11
C ARG A 122 -4.61 7.17 10.96
N LYS A 123 -4.87 8.46 11.16
CA LYS A 123 -5.17 9.40 10.09
C LYS A 123 -3.89 9.98 9.52
N PHE A 124 -3.75 9.99 8.21
CA PHE A 124 -2.67 10.69 7.53
C PHE A 124 -3.15 11.27 6.21
N VAL A 125 -2.43 12.29 5.78
CA VAL A 125 -2.73 13.05 4.57
C VAL A 125 -1.60 12.78 3.59
N ALA A 126 -1.91 12.62 2.30
CA ALA A 126 -0.91 12.42 1.27
C ALA A 126 -1.15 13.31 0.05
N TYR A 127 -0.09 13.94 -0.43
CA TYR A 127 -0.01 14.54 -1.75
C TYR A 127 0.58 13.51 -2.71
N ILE A 128 -0.09 13.27 -3.82
CA ILE A 128 0.26 12.23 -4.78
C ILE A 128 0.93 12.89 -5.98
N ASP A 129 2.24 12.64 -6.14
CA ASP A 129 3.05 13.15 -7.24
C ASP A 129 2.76 14.62 -7.61
N PRO A 130 2.98 15.58 -6.68
CA PRO A 130 2.68 16.99 -6.92
C PRO A 130 3.53 17.58 -8.06
N GLU A 131 4.69 16.98 -8.36
CA GLU A 131 5.53 17.33 -9.51
C GLU A 131 5.01 16.77 -10.84
N ASN A 132 3.92 15.99 -10.84
CA ASN A 132 3.28 15.42 -12.03
C ASN A 132 4.26 14.61 -12.92
N LYS A 133 5.15 13.83 -12.30
CA LYS A 133 6.17 13.03 -12.99
C LYS A 133 5.61 11.74 -13.59
N PHE A 134 4.58 11.18 -12.99
CA PHE A 134 4.09 9.84 -13.29
C PHE A 134 2.78 9.85 -14.07
N CYS A 135 2.54 8.76 -14.82
CA CYS A 135 1.27 8.56 -15.51
C CYS A 135 0.12 8.33 -14.52
N ILE A 136 -1.11 8.34 -15.03
CA ILE A 136 -2.30 8.29 -14.16
C ILE A 136 -2.41 6.95 -13.42
N GLU A 137 -2.01 5.85 -14.05
CA GLU A 137 -1.99 4.52 -13.44
C GLU A 137 -0.93 4.39 -12.33
N ASP A 138 0.22 5.04 -12.49
CA ASP A 138 1.30 5.04 -11.51
C ASP A 138 0.95 5.91 -10.28
N LYS A 139 0.24 7.00 -10.48
CA LYS A 139 -0.35 7.77 -9.38
C LYS A 139 -1.41 6.95 -8.63
N LEU A 140 -2.24 6.21 -9.36
CA LEU A 140 -3.17 5.26 -8.73
C LEU A 140 -2.41 4.18 -7.95
N SER A 141 -1.26 3.70 -8.44
CA SER A 141 -0.46 2.70 -7.71
C SER A 141 0.16 3.28 -6.42
N GLN A 142 0.54 4.56 -6.39
CA GLN A 142 0.90 5.26 -5.15
C GLN A 142 -0.28 5.33 -4.15
N VAL A 143 -1.46 5.76 -4.61
CA VAL A 143 -2.68 5.78 -3.77
C VAL A 143 -3.00 4.40 -3.23
N ASN A 144 -2.93 3.37 -4.07
CA ASN A 144 -3.19 2.00 -3.69
C ASN A 144 -2.24 1.53 -2.60
N THR A 145 -0.95 1.83 -2.72
CA THR A 145 0.07 1.50 -1.73
C THR A 145 -0.29 2.09 -0.37
N LEU A 146 -0.68 3.37 -0.33
CA LEU A 146 -1.08 4.05 0.91
C LEU A 146 -2.42 3.55 1.47
N GLN A 147 -3.37 3.17 0.61
CA GLN A 147 -4.62 2.56 1.05
C GLN A 147 -4.38 1.24 1.79
N GLN A 148 -3.36 0.48 1.42
CA GLN A 148 -3.08 -0.78 2.11
C GLN A 148 -2.55 -0.59 3.53
N LEU A 149 -1.90 0.54 3.84
CA LEU A 149 -1.53 0.88 5.22
C LEU A 149 -2.78 0.99 6.10
N GLN A 150 -3.86 1.55 5.55
CA GLN A 150 -5.15 1.63 6.24
C GLN A 150 -5.77 0.24 6.40
N ASN A 151 -5.75 -0.59 5.36
CA ASN A 151 -6.33 -1.94 5.40
C ASN A 151 -5.59 -2.83 6.42
N ILE A 152 -4.26 -2.79 6.47
CA ILE A 152 -3.48 -3.51 7.50
C ILE A 152 -3.86 -3.00 8.90
N ALA A 153 -3.98 -1.68 9.08
CA ALA A 153 -4.33 -1.09 10.36
C ALA A 153 -5.76 -1.36 10.84
N SER A 154 -6.64 -1.90 9.99
CA SER A 154 -8.02 -2.26 10.35
C SER A 154 -8.13 -3.62 11.03
N TYR A 155 -7.07 -4.44 11.01
CA TYR A 155 -7.06 -5.76 11.65
C TYR A 155 -6.91 -5.66 13.17
N GLY A 156 -7.93 -6.13 13.90
CA GLY A 156 -7.96 -6.08 15.37
C GLY A 156 -6.79 -6.79 16.06
N MET A 157 -6.28 -7.88 15.47
CA MET A 157 -5.10 -8.60 15.99
C MET A 157 -3.85 -7.72 16.08
N LEU A 158 -3.71 -6.72 15.19
CA LEU A 158 -2.57 -5.82 15.18
C LEU A 158 -2.79 -4.61 16.11
N LYS A 159 -4.03 -4.29 16.50
CA LYS A 159 -4.40 -3.03 17.19
C LYS A 159 -3.50 -2.71 18.39
N LYS A 160 -3.35 -3.64 19.34
CA LYS A 160 -2.55 -3.42 20.56
C LYS A 160 -1.09 -3.08 20.23
N ARG A 161 -0.53 -3.78 19.26
CA ARG A 161 0.85 -3.62 18.79
C ARG A 161 1.07 -2.27 18.12
N LEU A 162 0.11 -1.91 17.26
CA LEU A 162 0.05 -0.63 16.57
C LEU A 162 -0.12 0.57 17.52
N GLU A 163 -0.86 0.42 18.62
CA GLU A 163 -1.09 1.43 19.67
C GLU A 163 0.12 1.58 20.61
N ARG A 164 0.86 0.49 20.87
CA ARG A 164 2.07 0.49 21.70
C ARG A 164 3.34 0.91 20.98
N HIS A 165 3.24 1.19 19.68
CA HIS A 165 4.39 1.48 18.83
C HIS A 165 5.43 0.33 18.81
N ASP A 166 4.98 -0.93 18.88
CA ASP A 166 5.85 -2.11 18.73
C ASP A 166 5.75 -2.77 17.34
N LEU A 167 4.86 -2.22 16.49
CA LEU A 167 4.62 -2.62 15.11
C LEU A 167 4.40 -1.38 14.24
N HIS A 168 5.17 -1.32 13.16
CA HIS A 168 5.27 -0.17 12.28
C HIS A 168 4.92 -0.56 10.85
N ILE A 169 4.14 0.30 10.18
CA ILE A 169 3.72 0.07 8.80
C ILE A 169 4.27 1.19 7.93
N HIS A 170 5.02 0.80 6.91
CA HIS A 170 5.72 1.67 5.97
C HIS A 170 5.20 1.45 4.55
N ALA A 171 5.35 2.47 3.71
CA ALA A 171 5.08 2.36 2.29
C ALA A 171 6.36 2.67 1.51
N LEU A 172 6.74 1.74 0.63
CA LEU A 172 7.72 1.94 -0.43
C LEU A 172 6.99 1.96 -1.78
N TRP A 173 7.53 2.72 -2.72
CA TRP A 173 7.06 2.71 -4.10
C TRP A 173 8.28 2.69 -5.02
N PHE A 174 8.34 1.69 -5.90
CA PHE A 174 9.51 1.45 -6.74
C PHE A 174 9.22 1.82 -8.19
N ASP A 175 10.04 2.71 -8.76
CA ASP A 175 9.99 2.96 -10.19
C ASP A 175 10.79 1.90 -10.95
N ILE A 176 10.10 1.01 -11.67
CA ILE A 176 10.75 -0.07 -12.44
C ILE A 176 11.57 0.44 -13.61
N TYR A 177 11.35 1.67 -14.08
CA TYR A 177 12.04 2.21 -15.25
C TYR A 177 13.39 2.83 -14.87
N THR A 178 13.43 3.58 -13.77
CA THR A 178 14.67 4.22 -13.29
C THR A 178 15.41 3.37 -12.27
N GLY A 179 14.71 2.48 -11.56
CA GLY A 179 15.25 1.75 -10.40
C GLY A 179 15.15 2.54 -9.10
N ASP A 180 14.52 3.71 -9.10
CA ASP A 180 14.40 4.56 -7.90
C ASP A 180 13.40 3.95 -6.90
N ILE A 181 13.75 4.05 -5.62
CA ILE A 181 12.86 3.67 -4.52
C ILE A 181 12.39 4.95 -3.86
N TYR A 182 11.09 5.04 -3.61
CA TYR A 182 10.47 6.14 -2.89
C TYR A 182 9.92 5.64 -1.55
N TYR A 183 10.19 6.37 -0.47
CA TYR A 183 9.61 6.16 0.85
C TYR A 183 8.49 7.16 1.12
N PHE A 184 7.36 6.70 1.64
CA PHE A 184 6.31 7.63 2.09
C PHE A 184 6.68 8.29 3.42
N SER A 185 7.10 9.55 3.36
CA SER A 185 7.35 10.37 4.54
C SER A 185 6.04 10.91 5.09
N ARG A 186 5.74 10.60 6.36
CA ARG A 186 4.58 11.16 7.07
C ARG A 186 4.77 12.63 7.36
N ARG A 187 6.02 13.05 7.59
CA ARG A 187 6.36 14.45 7.84
C ARG A 187 6.15 15.29 6.57
N ALA A 188 6.66 14.83 5.44
CA ALA A 188 6.49 15.51 4.15
C ALA A 188 5.12 15.25 3.50
N LYS A 189 4.35 14.27 4.01
CA LYS A 189 3.03 13.86 3.49
C LYS A 189 3.08 13.43 2.03
N ARG A 190 4.18 12.84 1.57
CA ARG A 190 4.39 12.42 0.18
C ARG A 190 5.47 11.36 0.07
N PHE A 191 5.53 10.71 -1.08
CA PHE A 191 6.66 9.86 -1.46
C PHE A 191 7.90 10.73 -1.72
N LEU A 192 9.00 10.40 -1.05
CA LEU A 192 10.32 10.98 -1.26
C LEU A 192 11.21 9.90 -1.86
N ILE A 193 11.91 10.21 -2.95
CA ILE A 193 12.98 9.36 -3.46
C ILE A 193 14.00 9.10 -2.35
N ILE A 194 14.58 7.89 -2.29
CA ILE A 194 15.67 7.52 -1.40
C ILE A 194 16.98 7.68 -2.19
N ASP A 195 17.70 8.76 -1.94
CA ASP A 195 19.00 9.08 -2.55
C ASP A 195 19.93 9.74 -1.51
N GLU A 196 21.13 10.15 -1.93
CA GLU A 196 22.11 10.79 -1.03
C GLU A 196 21.59 12.10 -0.39
N SER A 197 20.62 12.76 -1.02
CA SER A 197 20.05 14.03 -0.54
C SER A 197 18.94 13.84 0.49
N SER A 198 18.21 12.72 0.42
CA SER A 198 17.04 12.45 1.25
C SER A 198 17.27 11.38 2.32
N TYR A 199 18.31 10.54 2.16
CA TYR A 199 18.59 9.38 3.02
C TYR A 199 18.59 9.74 4.50
N GLU A 200 19.41 10.73 4.91
CA GLU A 200 19.53 11.12 6.33
C GLU A 200 18.22 11.66 6.90
N ILE A 201 17.44 12.36 6.07
CA ILE A 201 16.14 12.89 6.46
C ILE A 201 15.14 11.76 6.73
N ILE A 202 15.10 10.78 5.82
CA ILE A 202 14.21 9.62 5.92
C ILE A 202 14.65 8.75 7.10
N LEU A 203 15.94 8.49 7.26
CA LEU A 203 16.49 7.68 8.34
C LEU A 203 16.21 8.31 9.72
N ALA A 204 16.37 9.63 9.84
CA ALA A 204 16.04 10.36 11.07
C ALA A 204 14.54 10.29 11.39
N GLU A 205 13.66 10.40 10.37
CA GLU A 205 12.23 10.18 10.55
C GLU A 205 11.96 8.75 11.02
N VAL A 206 12.61 7.76 10.41
CA VAL A 206 12.40 6.36 10.75
C VAL A 206 12.81 6.07 12.19
N ARG A 207 14.01 6.50 12.59
CA ARG A 207 14.48 6.38 13.98
C ARG A 207 13.57 7.12 14.94
N ARG A 208 13.07 8.31 14.61
CA ARG A 208 12.25 9.08 15.54
C ARG A 208 10.87 8.46 15.82
N TYR A 209 10.26 7.85 14.80
CA TYR A 209 8.86 7.39 14.88
C TYR A 209 8.70 5.87 14.94
N TYR A 210 9.76 5.12 14.66
CA TYR A 210 9.72 3.67 14.47
C TYR A 210 10.91 2.92 15.09
N SER A 211 11.68 3.53 16.01
CA SER A 211 12.69 2.84 16.84
C SER A 211 12.25 2.70 18.28
#